data_AF-A0A962FT24-F1
#
_entry.id   AF-A0A962FT24-F1
#
_cell.length_a   1.000
_cell.length_b   1.000
_cell.length_c   1.000
_cell.angle_alpha   90.00
_cell.angle_beta   90.00
_cell.angle_gamma   90.00
#
_symmetry.space_group_name_H-M   'P 1'
#
loop_
_entity.id
_entity.type
_entity.pdbx_description
1 polymer ?
#
loop_
_entity_poly.entity_id
_entity_poly.type
_entity_poly.pdbx_seq_one_letter_code
_entity_poly.pdbx_strand_id
1 'polypeptide(L)'
;MTAAKSKTAAQKNRSFNAANDVDSFTGRKRVRRFFGKGLEVAEMPNLIGVQRESQHYFLQPDVPAGERKMQGLHKVLTEVFPIKDFSDRAEIDYVSYELEEPKYDVEECIQRDMTYAAPL
;
A
#
# COMPACT_ATOMS: atom_id res chain seq x y z
N MET A 1 22.33 46.79 -20.61
CA MET A 1 21.12 47.05 -19.80
C MET A 1 19.91 47.11 -20.73
N THR A 2 19.08 46.08 -20.74
CA THR A 2 17.64 46.18 -21.03
C THR A 2 16.99 44.82 -20.76
N ALA A 3 16.13 44.78 -19.76
CA ALA A 3 15.26 43.65 -19.45
C ALA A 3 14.05 43.68 -20.39
N ALA A 4 13.61 42.52 -20.86
CA ALA A 4 12.28 42.32 -21.45
C ALA A 4 11.63 41.09 -20.82
N LYS A 5 10.40 41.30 -20.37
CA LYS A 5 9.56 40.43 -19.56
C LYS A 5 8.93 39.29 -20.37
N SER A 6 8.63 38.21 -19.64
CA SER A 6 7.42 37.38 -19.68
C SER A 6 7.04 36.61 -20.96
N LYS A 7 6.91 35.28 -20.81
CA LYS A 7 5.60 34.62 -20.59
C LYS A 7 5.79 33.09 -20.52
N THR A 8 5.64 32.55 -19.33
CA THR A 8 5.37 31.14 -19.09
C THR A 8 3.96 30.84 -19.62
N ALA A 9 3.83 29.96 -20.61
CA ALA A 9 2.53 29.54 -21.13
C ALA A 9 2.58 28.07 -21.52
N ALA A 10 2.02 27.20 -20.67
CA ALA A 10 1.31 25.98 -21.03
C ALA A 10 0.85 25.26 -19.75
N GLN A 11 0.06 25.95 -18.92
CA GLN A 11 -0.69 25.27 -17.86
C GLN A 11 -1.88 24.59 -18.54
N LYS A 12 -1.68 23.31 -18.87
CA LYS A 12 -2.64 22.43 -19.53
C LYS A 12 -3.95 22.44 -18.75
N ASN A 13 -5.00 22.91 -19.40
CA ASN A 13 -6.39 22.95 -18.95
C ASN A 13 -6.76 21.71 -18.12
N ARG A 14 -6.87 21.86 -16.80
CA ARG A 14 -7.69 20.96 -15.99
C ARG A 14 -9.10 21.52 -16.09
N SER A 15 -9.95 20.87 -16.88
CA SER A 15 -11.38 21.14 -16.91
C SER A 15 -11.93 20.92 -15.50
N PHE A 16 -12.18 22.02 -14.81
CA PHE A 16 -12.87 22.01 -13.54
C PHE A 16 -14.34 21.78 -13.83
N ASN A 17 -14.84 20.60 -13.50
CA ASN A 17 -16.28 20.36 -13.51
C ASN A 17 -16.89 21.29 -12.47
N ALA A 18 -17.53 22.36 -12.96
CA ALA A 18 -18.34 23.23 -12.15
C ALA A 18 -19.38 22.37 -11.44
N ALA A 19 -19.59 22.61 -10.15
CA ALA A 19 -20.51 21.87 -9.28
C ALA A 19 -22.00 21.96 -9.67
N ASN A 20 -22.32 22.32 -10.92
CA ASN A 20 -23.67 22.60 -11.41
C ASN A 20 -24.00 21.94 -12.76
N ASP A 21 -23.18 21.03 -13.30
CA ASP A 21 -23.59 20.30 -14.50
C ASP A 21 -24.56 19.17 -14.11
N VAL A 22 -25.86 19.39 -14.35
CA VAL A 22 -26.96 18.51 -13.93
C VAL A 22 -27.75 18.09 -15.16
N ASP A 23 -27.27 17.07 -15.87
CA ASP A 23 -28.06 16.38 -16.89
C ASP A 23 -28.64 15.08 -16.31
N SER A 24 -29.93 15.13 -15.96
CA SER A 24 -30.72 13.94 -15.62
C SER A 24 -31.59 13.55 -16.82
N PHE A 25 -31.17 12.53 -17.56
CA PHE A 25 -31.95 11.99 -18.70
C PHE A 25 -33.01 10.95 -18.30
N THR A 26 -33.02 10.47 -17.05
CA THR A 26 -34.05 9.56 -16.52
C THR A 26 -34.45 9.95 -15.10
N GLY A 27 -35.76 9.97 -14.83
CA GLY A 27 -36.40 10.65 -13.69
C GLY A 27 -35.76 10.44 -12.31
N ARG A 28 -35.24 11.55 -11.77
CA ARG A 28 -34.86 11.84 -10.36
C ARG A 28 -33.65 11.08 -9.79
N LYS A 29 -32.44 11.44 -10.24
CA LYS A 29 -31.20 11.22 -9.48
C LYS A 29 -31.17 12.12 -8.22
N ARG A 30 -30.80 11.56 -7.06
CA ARG A 30 -30.62 12.31 -5.80
C ARG A 30 -29.40 13.22 -5.91
N VAL A 31 -29.62 14.54 -5.98
CA VAL A 31 -28.55 15.54 -6.09
C VAL A 31 -28.04 15.91 -4.68
N ARG A 32 -26.73 15.78 -4.45
CA ARG A 32 -26.05 16.29 -3.25
C ARG A 32 -25.47 17.67 -3.58
N ARG A 33 -25.92 18.71 -2.87
CA ARG A 33 -25.37 20.08 -3.00
C ARG A 33 -24.26 20.29 -1.97
N PHE A 34 -23.16 20.90 -2.39
CA PHE A 34 -22.02 21.26 -1.53
C PHE A 34 -21.94 22.79 -1.43
N PHE A 35 -21.78 23.34 -0.22
CA PHE A 35 -21.74 24.78 0.06
C PHE A 35 -20.38 25.28 0.57
N GLY A 36 -19.37 24.40 0.61
CA GLY A 36 -18.01 24.74 1.02
C GLY A 36 -17.37 25.71 0.04
N LYS A 37 -16.84 26.83 0.55
CA LYS A 37 -16.15 27.86 -0.26
C LYS A 37 -14.62 27.66 -0.33
N GLY A 38 -14.08 26.81 0.55
CA GLY A 38 -12.65 26.49 0.60
C GLY A 38 -12.27 25.50 -0.49
N LEU A 39 -11.08 25.68 -1.06
CA LEU A 39 -10.48 24.73 -1.99
C LEU A 39 -9.94 23.53 -1.20
N GLU A 40 -10.19 22.32 -1.69
CA GLU A 40 -9.55 21.11 -1.19
C GLU A 40 -8.05 21.19 -1.53
N VAL A 41 -7.20 21.25 -0.49
CA VAL A 41 -5.75 21.46 -0.65
C VAL A 41 -5.00 20.15 -0.92
N ALA A 42 -5.54 19.03 -0.45
CA ALA A 42 -5.03 17.70 -0.67
C ALA A 42 -6.19 16.73 -0.89
N GLU A 43 -6.04 15.84 -1.86
CA GLU A 43 -7.04 14.82 -2.17
C GLU A 43 -7.14 13.79 -1.03
N MET A 44 -8.34 13.21 -0.88
CA MET A 44 -8.56 12.12 0.09
C MET A 44 -7.61 10.94 -0.18
N PRO A 45 -6.77 10.55 0.80
CA PRO A 45 -5.87 9.42 0.62
C PRO A 45 -6.62 8.09 0.66
N ASN A 46 -5.92 7.03 0.27
CA ASN A 46 -6.44 5.68 0.40
C ASN A 46 -6.58 5.30 1.89
N LEU A 47 -7.81 5.16 2.37
CA LEU A 47 -8.12 4.87 3.78
C LEU A 47 -7.66 3.48 4.24
N ILE A 48 -7.40 2.55 3.31
CA ILE A 48 -6.84 1.22 3.62
C ILE A 48 -5.34 1.13 3.33
N GLY A 49 -4.71 2.23 2.90
CA GLY A 49 -3.29 2.26 2.51
C GLY A 49 -2.38 1.81 3.64
N VAL A 50 -2.56 2.36 4.84
CA VAL A 50 -1.73 2.07 6.02
C VAL A 50 -1.70 0.57 6.37
N GLN A 51 -2.84 -0.11 6.27
CA GLN A 51 -2.92 -1.54 6.60
C GLN A 51 -2.20 -2.39 5.55
N ARG A 52 -2.41 -2.07 4.26
CA ARG A 52 -1.76 -2.78 3.14
C ARG A 52 -0.25 -2.56 3.14
N GLU A 53 0.17 -1.30 3.29
CA GLU A 53 1.57 -0.91 3.24
C GLU A 53 2.35 -1.47 4.43
N SER A 54 1.78 -1.48 5.64
CA SER A 54 2.47 -2.04 6.81
C SER A 54 2.71 -3.55 6.70
N GLN A 55 1.75 -4.30 6.12
CA GLN A 55 1.90 -5.74 5.89
C GLN A 55 2.91 -6.05 4.77
N HIS A 56 2.87 -5.33 3.65
CA HIS A 56 3.89 -5.45 2.59
C HIS A 56 5.28 -5.09 3.10
N TYR A 57 5.39 -4.02 3.91
CA TYR A 57 6.64 -3.61 4.54
C TYR A 57 7.21 -4.71 5.44
N PHE A 58 6.34 -5.39 6.20
CA PHE A 58 6.73 -6.43 7.14
C PHE A 58 7.18 -7.73 6.43
N LEU A 59 6.43 -8.19 5.41
CA LEU A 59 6.67 -9.48 4.76
C LEU A 59 7.62 -9.43 3.56
N GLN A 60 7.76 -8.29 2.89
CA GLN A 60 8.59 -8.14 1.67
C GLN A 60 8.35 -9.26 0.62
N PRO A 61 7.09 -9.59 0.25
CA PRO A 61 6.78 -10.76 -0.57
C PRO A 61 7.35 -10.67 -2.00
N ASP A 62 7.38 -9.46 -2.57
CA ASP A 62 7.81 -9.21 -3.96
C ASP A 62 9.32 -9.03 -4.12
N VAL A 63 10.11 -9.24 -3.04
CA VAL A 63 11.56 -8.98 -3.04
C VAL A 63 12.33 -10.31 -2.91
N PRO A 64 13.27 -10.60 -3.83
CA PRO A 64 14.14 -11.77 -3.74
C PRO A 64 14.94 -11.77 -2.44
N ALA A 65 15.21 -12.95 -1.88
CA ALA A 65 15.86 -13.08 -0.57
C ALA A 65 17.16 -12.26 -0.44
N GLY A 66 18.00 -12.20 -1.48
CA GLY A 66 19.27 -11.46 -1.46
C GLY A 66 19.14 -9.93 -1.55
N GLU A 67 17.98 -9.40 -1.93
CA GLU A 67 17.72 -7.96 -2.07
C GLU A 67 16.80 -7.41 -0.98
N ARG A 68 16.37 -8.26 -0.03
CA ARG A 68 15.50 -7.85 1.08
C ARG A 68 16.21 -6.86 1.98
N LYS A 69 15.46 -5.85 2.39
CA LYS A 69 15.93 -4.85 3.35
C LYS A 69 15.92 -5.46 4.75
N MET A 70 16.84 -5.00 5.60
CA MET A 70 16.91 -5.34 7.03
C MET A 70 15.76 -4.70 7.83
N GLN A 71 14.53 -5.15 7.56
CA GLN A 71 13.30 -4.69 8.17
C GLN A 71 12.27 -5.82 8.31
N GLY A 72 11.22 -5.59 9.10
CA GLY A 72 10.11 -6.52 9.25
C GLY A 72 10.57 -7.90 9.70
N LEU A 73 10.06 -8.94 9.04
CA LEU A 73 10.34 -10.33 9.36
C LEU A 73 11.82 -10.71 9.17
N HIS A 74 12.45 -10.24 8.09
CA HIS A 74 13.87 -10.53 7.81
C HIS A 74 14.78 -10.02 8.92
N LYS A 75 14.50 -8.81 9.43
CA LYS A 75 15.24 -8.22 10.56
C LYS A 75 15.07 -9.05 11.83
N VAL A 76 13.84 -9.43 12.18
CA VAL A 76 13.57 -10.19 13.41
C VAL A 76 14.27 -11.54 13.38
N LEU A 77 14.21 -12.26 12.25
CA LEU A 77 14.91 -13.54 12.11
C LEU A 77 16.43 -13.34 12.22
N THR A 78 16.98 -12.33 11.55
CA THR A 78 18.43 -12.05 11.62
C THR A 78 18.90 -11.59 13.01
N GLU A 79 18.02 -11.01 13.83
CA GLU A 79 18.36 -10.58 15.20
C GLU A 79 18.25 -11.71 16.23
N VAL A 80 17.34 -12.66 16.03
CA VAL A 80 17.12 -13.78 16.96
C VAL A 80 18.14 -14.91 16.74
N PHE A 81 18.58 -15.11 15.49
CA PHE A 81 19.69 -16.00 15.15
C PHE A 81 21.00 -15.20 15.18
N PRO A 82 22.14 -15.77 15.59
CA PRO A 82 22.41 -17.19 15.82
C PRO A 82 22.03 -17.71 17.21
N ILE A 83 21.57 -18.97 17.26
CA ILE A 83 21.33 -19.68 18.52
C ILE A 83 22.46 -20.68 18.73
N LYS A 84 23.16 -20.58 19.87
CA LYS A 84 24.29 -21.43 20.25
C LYS A 84 23.92 -22.36 21.40
N ASP A 85 24.41 -23.59 21.35
CA ASP A 85 24.37 -24.50 22.49
C ASP A 85 25.38 -24.06 23.57
N PHE A 86 25.14 -24.40 24.84
CA PHE A 86 26.00 -24.06 25.98
C PHE A 86 27.43 -24.64 25.85
N SER A 87 27.59 -25.69 25.05
CA SER A 87 28.89 -26.35 24.83
C SER A 87 29.64 -25.82 23.58
N ASP A 88 29.12 -24.80 22.89
CA ASP A 88 29.66 -24.25 21.63
C ASP A 88 29.90 -25.32 20.53
N ARG A 89 29.16 -26.44 20.56
CA ARG A 89 29.29 -27.53 19.58
C ARG A 89 28.36 -27.40 18.38
N ALA A 90 27.33 -26.58 18.50
CA ALA A 90 26.32 -26.37 17.48
C ALA A 90 25.84 -24.91 17.49
N GLU A 91 25.66 -24.38 16.30
CA GLU A 91 25.12 -23.05 16.02
C GLU A 91 24.10 -23.19 14.90
N ILE A 92 22.95 -22.51 15.05
CA ILE A 92 21.93 -22.44 14.01
C ILE A 92 21.93 -21.02 13.46
N ASP A 93 22.11 -20.91 12.15
CA ASP A 93 22.07 -19.66 11.42
C ASP A 93 20.82 -19.55 10.56
N TYR A 94 20.34 -18.32 10.44
CA TYR A 94 19.28 -17.96 9.50
C TYR A 94 19.90 -17.48 8.18
N VAL A 95 19.45 -18.04 7.05
CA VAL A 95 19.91 -17.66 5.71
C VAL A 95 18.83 -16.87 4.96
N SER A 96 17.63 -17.42 4.84
CA SER A 96 16.51 -16.83 4.12
C SER A 96 15.17 -17.45 4.54
N TYR A 97 14.05 -16.77 4.25
CA TYR A 97 12.69 -17.36 4.32
C TYR A 97 12.02 -17.25 2.95
N GLU A 98 11.03 -18.09 2.68
CA GLU A 98 10.18 -18.00 1.51
C GLU A 98 8.72 -17.98 1.97
N LEU A 99 7.83 -17.34 1.21
CA LEU A 99 6.40 -17.36 1.50
C LEU A 99 5.74 -18.14 0.38
N GLU A 100 5.17 -19.29 0.70
CA GLU A 100 4.43 -20.10 -0.27
C GLU A 100 3.05 -19.51 -0.53
N GLU A 101 2.40 -19.94 -1.62
CA GLU A 101 1.04 -19.51 -1.90
C GLU A 101 0.04 -20.07 -0.86
N PRO A 102 -0.99 -19.30 -0.50
CA PRO A 102 -2.08 -19.79 0.34
C PRO A 102 -2.75 -21.02 -0.27
N LYS A 103 -3.08 -22.00 0.58
CA LYS A 103 -3.66 -23.29 0.14
C LYS A 103 -5.06 -23.16 -0.45
N TYR A 104 -5.81 -22.13 -0.06
CA TYR A 104 -7.21 -21.91 -0.40
C TYR A 104 -7.46 -20.44 -0.71
N ASP A 105 -8.48 -20.17 -1.52
CA ASP A 105 -8.92 -18.81 -1.79
C ASP A 105 -9.77 -18.24 -0.65
N VAL A 106 -9.93 -16.91 -0.63
CA VAL A 106 -10.64 -16.17 0.41
C VAL A 106 -12.09 -16.64 0.54
N GLU A 107 -12.79 -16.88 -0.59
CA GLU A 107 -14.18 -17.34 -0.57
C GLU A 107 -14.34 -18.73 0.07
N GLU A 108 -13.40 -19.64 -0.21
CA GLU A 108 -13.40 -20.99 0.35
C GLU A 108 -13.09 -20.98 1.86
N CYS A 109 -12.15 -20.13 2.29
CA CYS A 109 -11.86 -19.91 3.70
C CYS A 109 -13.08 -19.38 4.46
N ILE A 110 -13.84 -18.45 3.89
CA ILE A 110 -15.06 -17.91 4.50
C ILE A 110 -16.15 -18.99 4.60
N GLN A 111 -16.36 -19.78 3.53
CA GLN A 111 -17.41 -20.81 3.53
C GLN A 111 -17.15 -21.94 4.52
N ARG A 112 -15.88 -22.27 4.77
CA ARG A 112 -15.46 -23.40 5.60
C ARG A 112 -14.99 -22.98 7.00
N ASP A 113 -15.18 -21.72 7.39
CA ASP A 113 -14.68 -21.14 8.64
C ASP A 113 -13.17 -21.43 8.88
N MET A 114 -12.36 -21.30 7.83
CA MET A 114 -10.90 -21.51 7.89
C MET A 114 -10.14 -20.17 7.85
N THR A 115 -8.86 -20.21 8.25
CA THR A 115 -7.98 -19.04 8.20
C THR A 115 -7.26 -18.96 6.85
N TYR A 116 -7.32 -17.80 6.20
CA TYR A 116 -6.52 -17.51 5.00
C TYR A 116 -5.07 -17.22 5.41
N ALA A 117 -4.15 -18.12 5.07
CA ALA A 117 -2.75 -18.04 5.45
C ALA A 117 -1.83 -18.71 4.42
N ALA A 118 -0.60 -18.20 4.35
CA ALA A 118 0.50 -18.75 3.57
C ALA A 118 1.51 -19.46 4.51
N PRO A 119 2.07 -20.61 4.11
CA PRO A 119 3.24 -21.20 4.76
C PRO A 119 4.47 -20.28 4.65
N LEU A 120 5.35 -20.36 5.65
CA LEU A 120 6.66 -19.72 5.68
C LEU A 120 7.76 -20.78 5.74
#